data_AF-A0A1I4VA43-F1
#
_entry.id   AF-A0A1I4VA43-F1
#
_cell.length_a   1.000
_cell.length_b   1.000
_cell.length_c   1.000
_cell.angle_alpha   90.00
_cell.angle_beta   90.00
_cell.angle_gamma   90.00
#
_symmetry.space_group_name_H-M   'P 1'
#
loop_
_entity.id
_entity.type
_entity.pdbx_description
1 polymer ?
#
loop_
_entity_poly.entity_id
_entity_poly.type
_entity_poly.pdbx_seq_one_letter_code
_entity_poly.pdbx_strand_id
1 'polypeptide(L)'
;MKARRGRPPTGTIHGKSSVFTTRIRPELREKLDEAAVRAGHSLSQEVERRLSDSFIQDRRMEDAFGSVEQFWLMRLISLAMQQQYVPFSGADDWRRSPEHFEVMLKTVNGILESMRPAPMSETSPIEKEMMDFTSKNLPIALWKAITEADESLRLDQGTNDDHLAAMLKRKIGKVAEGALKNAQKAMPSEEEWKLRRDAAYAEQHKSMSETGKRRKK
;
A
#
# COMPACT_ATOMS: atom_id res chain seq x y z
N MET A 1 35.18 -45.43 29.55
CA MET A 1 35.59 -44.36 28.62
C MET A 1 34.47 -43.33 28.52
N LYS A 2 34.72 -42.06 28.89
CA LYS A 2 33.71 -40.98 28.78
C LYS A 2 33.59 -40.55 27.32
N ALA A 3 32.43 -40.76 26.71
CA ALA A 3 32.15 -40.25 25.37
C ALA A 3 32.23 -38.72 25.38
N ARG A 4 33.02 -38.13 24.46
CA ARG A 4 33.06 -36.69 24.23
C ARG A 4 31.65 -36.24 23.82
N ARG A 5 30.96 -35.55 24.73
CA ARG A 5 29.67 -34.93 24.48
C ARG A 5 29.88 -33.87 23.38
N GLY A 6 29.13 -33.95 22.29
CA GLY A 6 29.22 -32.99 21.19
C GLY A 6 29.04 -31.56 21.68
N ARG A 7 29.62 -30.59 20.94
CA ARG A 7 29.51 -29.16 21.25
C ARG A 7 28.02 -28.82 21.36
N PRO A 8 27.55 -28.23 22.49
CA PRO A 8 26.16 -27.82 22.62
C PRO A 8 25.84 -26.85 21.48
N PRO A 9 24.64 -26.93 20.87
CA PRO A 9 24.25 -26.01 19.82
C PRO A 9 24.31 -24.58 20.37
N THR A 10 25.22 -23.79 19.83
CA THR A 10 25.31 -22.36 20.11
C THR A 10 24.36 -21.64 19.15
N GLY A 11 23.26 -21.09 19.68
CA GLY A 11 22.28 -20.33 18.91
C GLY A 11 21.01 -20.03 19.70
N THR A 12 20.24 -19.05 19.23
CA THR A 12 18.97 -18.55 19.81
C THR A 12 17.78 -19.51 19.64
N ILE A 13 17.95 -20.61 18.91
CA ILE A 13 16.87 -21.54 18.55
C ILE A 13 16.81 -22.65 19.61
N HIS A 14 15.82 -22.57 20.50
CA HIS A 14 15.59 -23.55 21.57
C HIS A 14 14.38 -24.44 21.22
N GLY A 15 14.59 -25.75 21.09
CA GLY A 15 13.49 -26.72 20.86
C GLY A 15 13.93 -28.02 20.19
N LYS A 16 13.04 -29.02 20.15
CA LYS A 16 13.24 -30.26 19.37
C LYS A 16 13.04 -29.93 17.88
N SER A 17 14.12 -29.90 17.10
CA SER A 17 14.05 -29.76 15.64
C SER A 17 13.55 -31.06 15.01
N SER A 18 12.51 -31.00 14.16
CA SER A 18 12.17 -32.10 13.26
C SER A 18 13.19 -32.17 12.12
N VAL A 19 13.57 -33.39 11.69
CA VAL A 19 14.45 -33.56 10.53
C VAL A 19 13.70 -33.11 9.27
N PHE A 20 14.24 -32.11 8.57
CA PHE A 20 13.76 -31.64 7.28
C PHE A 20 14.74 -32.05 6.18
N THR A 21 14.31 -32.94 5.29
CA THR A 21 15.12 -33.39 4.15
C THR A 21 14.50 -32.85 2.87
N THR A 22 15.28 -32.15 2.05
CA THR A 22 14.84 -31.61 0.77
C THR A 22 15.92 -31.80 -0.30
N ARG A 23 15.52 -31.98 -1.56
CA ARG A 23 16.43 -32.01 -2.71
C ARG A 23 16.61 -30.59 -3.22
N ILE A 24 17.85 -30.11 -3.24
CA ILE A 24 18.20 -28.78 -3.77
C ILE A 24 19.16 -28.92 -4.95
N ARG A 25 19.06 -27.98 -5.90
CA ARG A 25 19.99 -27.92 -7.03
C ARG A 25 21.41 -27.58 -6.54
N PRO A 26 22.48 -28.11 -7.15
CA PRO A 26 23.85 -27.82 -6.73
C PRO A 26 24.16 -26.32 -6.67
N GLU A 27 23.73 -25.57 -7.69
CA GLU A 27 23.87 -24.10 -7.79
C GLU A 27 23.23 -23.34 -6.61
N LEU A 28 22.09 -23.80 -6.12
CA LEU A 28 21.41 -23.19 -4.99
C LEU A 28 22.11 -23.55 -3.68
N ARG A 29 22.61 -24.79 -3.58
CA ARG A 29 23.36 -25.21 -2.40
C ARG A 29 24.63 -24.39 -2.22
N GLU A 30 25.40 -24.19 -3.29
CA GLU A 30 26.62 -23.40 -3.26
C GLU A 30 26.34 -21.97 -2.75
N LYS A 31 25.31 -21.31 -3.29
CA LYS A 31 24.87 -19.98 -2.82
C LYS A 31 24.48 -19.94 -1.34
N LEU A 32 23.83 -21.00 -0.84
CA LEU A 32 23.45 -21.09 0.57
C LEU A 32 24.67 -21.36 1.47
N ASP A 33 25.61 -22.20 1.03
CA ASP A 33 26.87 -22.46 1.75
C ASP A 33 27.72 -21.18 1.83
N GLU A 34 27.84 -20.41 0.73
CA GLU A 34 28.51 -19.10 0.74
C GLU A 34 27.85 -18.09 1.71
N ALA A 35 26.51 -18.02 1.69
CA ALA A 35 25.76 -17.14 2.58
C ALA A 35 25.94 -17.55 4.05
N ALA A 36 25.93 -18.85 4.35
CA ALA A 36 26.14 -19.38 5.69
C ALA A 36 27.54 -19.06 6.22
N VAL A 37 28.59 -19.23 5.39
CA VAL A 37 29.97 -18.85 5.72
C VAL A 37 30.06 -17.35 6.01
N ARG A 38 29.47 -16.52 5.14
CA ARG A 38 29.47 -15.05 5.29
C ARG A 38 28.76 -14.59 6.56
N ALA A 39 27.66 -15.23 6.92
CA ALA A 39 26.88 -14.92 8.12
C ALA A 39 27.49 -15.52 9.40
N GLY A 40 28.45 -16.45 9.28
CA GLY A 40 29.04 -17.14 10.43
C GLY A 40 28.11 -18.16 11.09
N HIS A 41 27.22 -18.79 10.32
CA HIS A 41 26.24 -19.76 10.81
C HIS A 41 26.33 -21.08 10.05
N SER A 42 25.74 -22.16 10.60
CA SER A 42 25.62 -23.41 9.86
C SER A 42 24.65 -23.27 8.69
N LEU A 43 24.82 -24.08 7.65
CA LEU A 43 23.88 -24.07 6.53
C LEU A 43 22.43 -24.29 6.98
N SER A 44 22.18 -25.24 7.90
CA SER A 44 20.84 -25.51 8.40
C SER A 44 20.22 -24.28 9.05
N GLN A 45 21.00 -23.51 9.83
CA GLN A 45 20.54 -22.25 10.42
C GLN A 45 20.26 -21.18 9.37
N GLU A 46 21.09 -21.07 8.33
CA GLU A 46 20.86 -20.11 7.25
C GLU A 46 19.60 -20.46 6.43
N VAL A 47 19.34 -21.75 6.19
CA VAL A 47 18.11 -22.21 5.55
C VAL A 47 16.90 -21.90 6.42
N GLU A 48 16.93 -22.24 7.70
CA GLU A 48 15.85 -21.95 8.65
C GLU A 48 15.57 -20.44 8.75
N ARG A 49 16.63 -19.62 8.87
CA ARG A 49 16.53 -18.17 8.90
C ARG A 49 15.87 -17.62 7.66
N ARG A 50 16.30 -18.03 6.45
CA ARG A 50 15.69 -17.56 5.19
C ARG A 50 14.23 -17.97 5.05
N LEU A 51 13.89 -19.20 5.46
CA LEU A 51 12.50 -19.67 5.45
C LEU A 51 11.65 -18.88 6.46
N SER A 52 12.17 -18.61 7.65
CA SER A 52 11.50 -17.78 8.64
C SER A 52 11.33 -16.34 8.13
N ASP A 53 12.41 -15.76 7.58
CA ASP A 53 12.43 -14.43 6.99
C ASP A 53 11.41 -14.31 5.85
N SER A 54 11.18 -15.36 5.04
CA SER A 54 10.15 -15.31 3.99
C SER A 54 8.74 -15.17 4.57
N PHE A 55 8.41 -15.88 5.66
CA PHE A 55 7.09 -15.73 6.30
C PHE A 55 6.94 -14.37 7.01
N ILE A 56 8.02 -13.86 7.60
CA ILE A 56 8.03 -12.55 8.24
C ILE A 56 7.89 -11.45 7.18
N GLN A 57 8.52 -11.63 6.02
CA GLN A 57 8.45 -10.67 4.92
C GLN A 57 7.03 -10.53 4.38
N ASP A 58 6.31 -11.64 4.16
CA ASP A 58 4.91 -11.58 3.70
C ASP A 58 4.01 -10.88 4.72
N ARG A 59 4.15 -11.22 6.01
CA ARG A 59 3.41 -10.52 7.08
C ARG A 59 3.75 -9.03 7.13
N ARG A 60 5.02 -8.66 6.99
CA ARG A 60 5.42 -7.24 6.93
C ARG A 60 4.83 -6.52 5.72
N MET A 61 4.62 -7.21 4.60
CA MET A 61 3.94 -6.64 3.43
C MET A 61 2.46 -6.43 3.73
N GLU A 62 1.77 -7.41 4.31
CA GLU A 62 0.38 -7.30 4.72
C GLU A 62 0.18 -6.21 5.77
N ASP A 63 1.02 -6.15 6.80
CA ASP A 63 0.96 -5.14 7.85
C ASP A 63 1.15 -3.72 7.29
N ALA A 64 2.00 -3.56 6.26
CA ALA A 64 2.31 -2.25 5.69
C ALA A 64 1.34 -1.81 4.56
N PHE A 65 0.78 -2.75 3.81
CA PHE A 65 -0.03 -2.47 2.62
C PHE A 65 -1.45 -3.07 2.67
N GLY A 66 -1.86 -3.67 3.78
CA GLY A 66 -3.17 -4.31 3.95
C GLY A 66 -3.28 -5.68 3.26
N SER A 67 -2.60 -5.91 2.14
CA SER A 67 -2.48 -7.22 1.49
C SER A 67 -1.21 -7.34 0.65
N VAL A 68 -0.82 -8.59 0.34
CA VAL A 68 0.32 -8.88 -0.54
C VAL A 68 0.06 -8.39 -1.97
N GLU A 69 -1.17 -8.48 -2.46
CA GLU A 69 -1.58 -7.97 -3.78
C GLU A 69 -1.42 -6.45 -3.87
N GLN A 70 -1.82 -5.71 -2.83
CA GLN A 70 -1.66 -4.26 -2.78
C GLN A 70 -0.17 -3.86 -2.75
N PHE A 71 0.68 -4.60 -2.02
CA PHE A 71 2.12 -4.41 -2.05
C PHE A 71 2.69 -4.54 -3.48
N TRP A 72 2.33 -5.61 -4.20
CA TRP A 72 2.84 -5.84 -5.55
C TRP A 72 2.31 -4.81 -6.56
N LEU A 73 1.07 -4.36 -6.42
CA LEU A 73 0.52 -3.26 -7.21
C LEU A 73 1.33 -1.97 -7.01
N MET A 74 1.59 -1.59 -5.75
CA MET A 74 2.40 -0.41 -5.44
C MET A 74 3.85 -0.57 -5.93
N ARG A 75 4.41 -1.78 -5.87
CA ARG A 75 5.73 -2.08 -6.41
C ARG A 75 5.77 -1.95 -7.93
N LEU A 76 4.73 -2.41 -8.64
CA LEU A 76 4.59 -2.26 -10.09
C LEU A 76 4.52 -0.78 -10.49
N ILE A 77 3.69 0.01 -9.79
CA ILE A 77 3.59 1.46 -9.99
C ILE A 77 4.96 2.11 -9.79
N SER A 78 5.65 1.78 -8.68
CA SER A 78 6.99 2.31 -8.41
C SER A 78 8.00 1.95 -9.51
N LEU A 79 7.93 0.73 -10.06
CA LEU A 79 8.82 0.30 -11.15
C LEU A 79 8.51 1.08 -12.43
N ALA A 80 7.23 1.25 -12.78
CA ALA A 80 6.83 2.03 -13.94
C ALA A 80 7.31 3.48 -13.86
N MET A 81 7.19 4.11 -12.69
CA MET A 81 7.70 5.47 -12.45
C MET A 81 9.22 5.57 -12.61
N GLN A 82 9.97 4.54 -12.17
CA GLN A 82 11.43 4.49 -12.33
C GLN A 82 11.87 4.33 -13.79
N GLN A 83 11.11 3.60 -14.60
CA GLN A 83 11.40 3.40 -16.02
C GLN A 83 11.13 4.64 -16.86
N GLN A 84 10.30 5.57 -16.37
CA GLN A 84 10.00 6.84 -17.05
C GLN A 84 11.09 7.89 -16.89
N TYR A 85 12.36 7.48 -16.81
CA TYR A 85 13.49 8.40 -16.88
C TYR A 85 13.42 9.18 -18.21
N VAL A 86 13.07 10.47 -18.13
CA VAL A 86 13.08 11.37 -19.28
C VAL A 86 14.44 12.09 -19.28
N PRO A 87 15.40 11.71 -20.13
CA PRO A 87 16.77 12.24 -20.09
C PRO A 87 16.88 13.75 -20.38
N PHE A 88 15.81 14.39 -20.86
CA PHE A 88 15.88 15.75 -21.43
C PHE A 88 15.48 16.87 -20.48
N SER A 89 15.09 16.59 -19.25
CA SER A 89 14.35 17.58 -18.48
C SER A 89 15.11 18.25 -17.35
N GLY A 90 16.31 17.80 -17.01
CA GLY A 90 17.16 18.41 -15.96
C GLY A 90 16.50 18.53 -14.58
N ALA A 91 15.30 17.99 -14.41
CA ALA A 91 14.52 18.06 -13.19
C ALA A 91 14.69 16.75 -12.44
N ASP A 92 15.48 16.80 -11.36
CA ASP A 92 15.73 15.64 -10.48
C ASP A 92 14.46 15.13 -9.76
N ASP A 93 13.35 15.88 -9.83
CA ASP A 93 12.10 15.57 -9.13
C ASP A 93 10.88 15.80 -10.04
N TRP A 94 10.20 14.70 -10.41
CA TRP A 94 8.98 14.72 -11.22
C TRP A 94 7.85 15.55 -10.60
N ARG A 95 7.87 15.77 -9.26
CA ARG A 95 6.86 16.57 -8.56
C ARG A 95 6.96 18.07 -8.84
N ARG A 96 8.08 18.53 -9.42
CA ARG A 96 8.35 19.95 -9.70
C ARG A 96 8.12 20.34 -11.16
N SER A 97 8.00 19.37 -12.06
CA SER A 97 7.66 19.61 -13.47
C SER A 97 6.20 19.20 -13.71
N PRO A 98 5.32 20.14 -14.07
CA PRO A 98 3.94 19.83 -14.43
C PRO A 98 3.85 18.77 -15.53
N GLU A 99 4.73 18.82 -16.51
CA GLU A 99 4.75 17.89 -17.65
C GLU A 99 5.07 16.46 -17.19
N HIS A 100 6.09 16.26 -16.36
CA HIS A 100 6.35 14.91 -15.83
C HIS A 100 5.29 14.45 -14.86
N PHE A 101 4.75 15.35 -14.02
CA PHE A 101 3.67 15.00 -13.11
C PHE A 101 2.48 14.43 -13.88
N GLU A 102 2.10 15.05 -14.98
CA GLU A 102 1.03 14.56 -15.87
C GLU A 102 1.35 13.21 -16.50
N VAL A 103 2.59 12.99 -16.96
CA VAL A 103 3.01 11.70 -17.50
C VAL A 103 2.97 10.60 -16.44
N MET A 104 3.45 10.88 -15.22
CA MET A 104 3.39 9.96 -14.08
C MET A 104 1.95 9.63 -13.71
N LEU A 105 1.09 10.65 -13.61
CA LEU A 105 -0.33 10.47 -13.30
C LEU A 105 -1.03 9.59 -14.34
N LYS A 106 -0.81 9.86 -15.64
CA LYS A 106 -1.37 9.03 -16.72
C LYS A 106 -0.86 7.58 -16.67
N THR A 107 0.37 7.38 -16.24
CA THR A 107 0.98 6.04 -16.15
C THR A 107 0.39 5.25 -14.99
N VAL A 108 0.29 5.86 -13.81
CA VAL A 108 -0.37 5.29 -12.64
C VAL A 108 -1.83 4.94 -12.99
N ASN A 109 -2.56 5.88 -13.57
CA ASN A 109 -3.94 5.66 -13.98
C ASN A 109 -4.06 4.57 -15.04
N GLY A 110 -3.16 4.51 -16.03
CA GLY A 110 -3.16 3.45 -17.04
C GLY A 110 -2.98 2.05 -16.47
N ILE A 111 -2.12 1.89 -15.45
CA ILE A 111 -1.95 0.62 -14.73
C ILE A 111 -3.25 0.26 -14.00
N LEU A 112 -3.81 1.19 -13.23
CA LEU A 112 -5.05 0.96 -12.47
C LEU A 112 -6.24 0.64 -13.39
N GLU A 113 -6.36 1.36 -14.50
CA GLU A 113 -7.40 1.13 -15.52
C GLU A 113 -7.24 -0.22 -16.22
N SER A 114 -6.00 -0.72 -16.41
CA SER A 114 -5.77 -2.05 -16.98
C SER A 114 -6.25 -3.20 -16.06
N MET A 115 -6.37 -2.93 -14.76
CA MET A 115 -6.87 -3.86 -13.75
C MET A 115 -8.35 -3.64 -13.42
N ARG A 116 -9.00 -2.67 -14.08
CA ARG A 116 -10.39 -2.34 -13.80
C ARG A 116 -11.25 -3.59 -14.04
N PRO A 117 -12.06 -4.02 -13.05
CA PRO A 117 -12.99 -5.11 -13.28
C PRO A 117 -14.00 -4.71 -14.37
N ALA A 118 -14.69 -5.71 -14.93
CA ALA A 118 -15.81 -5.47 -15.83
C ALA A 118 -16.76 -4.42 -15.22
N PRO A 119 -17.39 -3.56 -16.04
CA PRO A 119 -18.27 -2.51 -15.53
C PRO A 119 -19.30 -3.13 -14.60
N MET A 120 -19.38 -2.59 -13.37
CA MET A 120 -20.43 -2.98 -12.44
C MET A 120 -21.79 -2.73 -13.10
N SER A 121 -22.81 -3.48 -12.67
CA SER A 121 -24.21 -3.12 -12.96
C SER A 121 -24.46 -1.64 -12.67
N GLU A 122 -25.42 -1.03 -13.36
CA GLU A 122 -25.80 0.38 -13.16
C GLU A 122 -25.84 0.72 -11.66
N THR A 123 -24.90 1.55 -11.23
CA THR A 123 -24.84 2.06 -9.86
C THR A 123 -25.98 3.05 -9.69
N SER A 124 -26.66 2.98 -8.54
CA SER A 124 -27.71 3.96 -8.27
C SER A 124 -27.13 5.38 -8.20
N PRO A 125 -27.93 6.43 -8.49
CA PRO A 125 -27.47 7.82 -8.37
C PRO A 125 -26.85 8.15 -7.00
N ILE A 126 -27.40 7.57 -5.93
CA ILE A 126 -26.90 7.76 -4.56
C ILE A 126 -25.53 7.12 -4.36
N GLU A 127 -25.36 5.86 -4.79
CA GLU A 127 -24.05 5.19 -4.67
C GLU A 127 -22.98 5.95 -5.44
N LYS A 128 -23.32 6.43 -6.65
CA LYS A 128 -22.42 7.26 -7.45
C LYS A 128 -22.01 8.54 -6.73
N GLU A 129 -22.96 9.23 -6.10
CA GLU A 129 -22.68 10.45 -5.32
C GLU A 129 -21.84 10.14 -4.07
N MET A 130 -22.11 9.05 -3.37
CA MET A 130 -21.30 8.61 -2.21
C MET A 130 -19.87 8.23 -2.62
N MET A 131 -19.71 7.57 -3.77
CA MET A 131 -18.38 7.25 -4.32
C MET A 131 -17.63 8.53 -4.71
N ASP A 132 -18.29 9.50 -5.38
CA ASP A 132 -17.69 10.79 -5.71
C ASP A 132 -17.26 11.54 -4.44
N PHE A 133 -18.15 11.62 -3.45
CA PHE A 133 -17.85 12.22 -2.14
C PHE A 133 -16.63 11.57 -1.48
N THR A 134 -16.63 10.23 -1.38
CA THR A 134 -15.55 9.50 -0.71
C THR A 134 -14.23 9.68 -1.46
N SER A 135 -14.24 9.58 -2.79
CA SER A 135 -13.04 9.72 -3.62
C SER A 135 -12.38 11.10 -3.51
N LYS A 136 -13.18 12.16 -3.26
CA LYS A 136 -12.67 13.53 -3.08
C LYS A 136 -12.26 13.84 -1.65
N ASN A 137 -13.01 13.36 -0.66
CA ASN A 137 -12.75 13.67 0.74
C ASN A 137 -11.65 12.81 1.36
N LEU A 138 -11.51 11.55 0.94
CA LEU A 138 -10.53 10.64 1.53
C LEU A 138 -9.08 11.15 1.37
N PRO A 139 -8.62 11.59 0.18
CA PRO A 139 -7.27 12.15 0.04
C PRO A 139 -7.03 13.37 0.94
N ILE A 140 -8.06 14.22 1.14
CA ILE A 140 -7.97 15.40 2.00
C ILE A 140 -7.83 14.99 3.46
N ALA A 141 -8.65 14.05 3.92
CA ALA A 141 -8.58 13.51 5.27
C ALA A 141 -7.19 12.92 5.54
N LEU A 142 -6.63 12.16 4.58
CA LEU A 142 -5.28 11.59 4.68
C LEU A 142 -4.19 12.67 4.73
N TRP A 143 -4.22 13.66 3.83
CA TRP A 143 -3.24 14.75 3.84
C TRP A 143 -3.34 15.60 5.10
N LYS A 144 -4.55 15.82 5.61
CA LYS A 144 -4.80 16.52 6.86
C LYS A 144 -4.22 15.74 8.04
N ALA A 145 -4.50 14.43 8.14
CA ALA A 145 -3.94 13.57 9.16
C ALA A 145 -2.41 13.60 9.17
N ILE A 146 -1.76 13.52 8.00
CA ILE A 146 -0.30 13.63 7.88
C ILE A 146 0.19 15.02 8.32
N THR A 147 -0.48 16.09 7.90
CA THR A 147 -0.05 17.47 8.21
C THR A 147 -0.21 17.79 9.70
N GLU A 148 -1.26 17.30 10.33
CA GLU A 148 -1.59 17.56 11.74
C GLU A 148 -0.92 16.60 12.73
N ALA A 149 -0.30 15.51 12.25
CA ALA A 149 0.31 14.51 13.11
C ALA A 149 1.36 15.07 14.08
N ASP A 150 1.42 14.51 15.29
CA ASP A 150 2.44 14.82 16.28
C ASP A 150 3.71 14.01 16.01
N GLU A 151 4.78 14.67 15.57
CA GLU A 151 6.06 14.02 15.29
C GLU A 151 6.78 13.53 16.54
N SER A 152 6.41 14.04 17.73
CA SER A 152 6.99 13.71 19.03
C SER A 152 6.29 12.55 19.75
N LEU A 153 5.25 11.98 19.13
CA LEU A 153 4.48 10.88 19.68
C LEU A 153 5.37 9.70 20.06
N ARG A 154 5.33 9.32 21.34
CA ARG A 154 6.11 8.20 21.88
C ARG A 154 5.50 6.86 21.47
N LEU A 155 6.32 5.83 21.29
CA LEU A 155 5.90 4.49 20.85
C LEU A 155 4.84 3.81 21.73
N ASP A 156 4.68 4.24 22.97
CA ASP A 156 3.68 3.75 23.93
C ASP A 156 2.37 4.57 23.94
N GLN A 157 2.24 5.56 23.05
CA GLN A 157 1.11 6.49 22.99
C GLN A 157 0.51 6.55 21.57
N GLY A 158 -0.82 6.62 21.50
CA GLY A 158 -1.55 6.75 20.24
C GLY A 158 -1.83 5.42 19.55
N THR A 159 -2.42 5.51 18.37
CA THR A 159 -2.74 4.36 17.51
C THR A 159 -1.63 4.11 16.48
N ASN A 160 -1.70 2.97 15.78
CA ASN A 160 -0.81 2.70 14.66
C ASN A 160 -0.92 3.77 13.55
N ASP A 161 -2.13 4.27 13.31
CA ASP A 161 -2.38 5.31 12.30
C ASP A 161 -1.73 6.64 12.69
N ASP A 162 -1.74 6.99 13.99
CA ASP A 162 -1.06 8.19 14.49
C ASP A 162 0.46 8.10 14.29
N HIS A 163 1.05 6.93 14.58
CA HIS A 163 2.47 6.70 14.34
C HIS A 163 2.84 6.72 12.86
N LEU A 164 1.99 6.16 11.99
CA LEU A 164 2.18 6.19 10.55
C LEU A 164 2.09 7.62 10.03
N ALA A 165 1.08 8.38 10.43
CA ALA A 165 0.91 9.78 10.05
C ALA A 165 2.11 10.63 10.52
N ALA A 166 2.59 10.44 11.76
CA ALA A 166 3.78 11.10 12.29
C ALA A 166 5.05 10.75 11.48
N MET A 167 5.20 9.48 11.09
CA MET A 167 6.30 9.05 10.24
C MET A 167 6.24 9.68 8.84
N LEU A 168 5.05 9.72 8.24
CA LEU A 168 4.82 10.34 6.94
C LEU A 168 5.06 11.84 7.02
N LYS A 169 4.65 12.52 8.09
CA LYS A 169 4.92 13.95 8.30
C LYS A 169 6.43 14.24 8.30
N ARG A 170 7.22 13.45 9.03
CA ARG A 170 8.69 13.59 9.05
C ARG A 170 9.32 13.41 7.67
N LYS A 171 8.78 12.52 6.84
CA LYS A 171 9.36 12.18 5.52
C LYS A 171 8.88 13.09 4.39
N ILE A 172 7.59 13.47 4.40
CA ILE A 172 6.92 14.13 3.28
C ILE A 172 6.05 15.31 3.71
N GLY A 173 6.18 15.84 4.94
CA GLY A 173 5.31 16.88 5.51
C GLY A 173 5.17 18.13 4.62
N LYS A 174 6.29 18.66 4.08
CA LYS A 174 6.24 19.80 3.14
C LYS A 174 5.43 19.51 1.87
N VAL A 175 5.48 18.27 1.39
CA VAL A 175 4.69 17.84 0.22
C VAL A 175 3.23 17.70 0.61
N ALA A 176 2.95 17.12 1.78
CA ALA A 176 1.60 16.97 2.31
C ALA A 176 0.88 18.31 2.51
N GLU A 177 1.55 19.34 3.03
CA GLU A 177 0.99 20.69 3.18
C GLU A 177 0.57 21.30 1.83
N GLY A 178 1.44 21.21 0.82
CA GLY A 178 1.14 21.68 -0.53
C GLY A 178 -0.01 20.91 -1.17
N ALA A 179 -0.01 19.58 -1.01
CA ALA A 179 -1.06 18.70 -1.51
C ALA A 179 -2.41 18.99 -0.84
N LEU A 180 -2.43 19.18 0.48
CA LEU A 180 -3.64 19.53 1.24
C LEU A 180 -4.23 20.84 0.75
N LYS A 181 -3.41 21.88 0.60
CA LYS A 181 -3.85 23.19 0.10
C LYS A 181 -4.44 23.09 -1.31
N ASN A 182 -3.84 22.29 -2.19
CA ASN A 182 -4.34 22.09 -3.54
C ASN A 182 -5.65 21.29 -3.55
N ALA A 183 -5.74 20.23 -2.74
CA ALA A 183 -6.94 19.41 -2.63
C ALA A 183 -8.12 20.20 -2.04
N GLN A 184 -7.89 21.03 -1.02
CA GLN A 184 -8.91 21.91 -0.44
C GLN A 184 -9.45 22.94 -1.45
N LYS A 185 -8.61 23.48 -2.33
CA LYS A 185 -9.06 24.39 -3.39
C LYS A 185 -9.94 23.72 -4.45
N ALA A 186 -9.75 22.42 -4.67
CA ALA A 186 -10.51 21.65 -5.65
C ALA A 186 -11.84 21.11 -5.10
N MET A 187 -12.12 21.31 -3.80
CA MET A 187 -13.33 20.81 -3.16
C MET A 187 -14.55 21.67 -3.48
N PRO A 188 -15.69 21.04 -3.79
CA PRO A 188 -16.98 21.72 -3.70
C PRO A 188 -17.23 22.21 -2.28
N SER A 189 -17.95 23.32 -2.16
CA SER A 189 -18.43 23.82 -0.87
C SER A 189 -19.41 22.81 -0.22
N GLU A 190 -19.60 22.93 1.10
CA GLU A 190 -20.55 22.07 1.83
C GLU A 190 -21.99 22.23 1.30
N GLU A 191 -22.36 23.44 0.88
CA GLU A 191 -23.66 23.73 0.27
C GLU A 191 -23.83 23.04 -1.08
N GLU A 192 -22.79 23.06 -1.92
CA GLU A 192 -22.79 22.34 -3.20
C GLU A 192 -22.94 20.82 -2.99
N TRP A 193 -22.27 20.26 -1.98
CA TRP A 193 -22.42 18.85 -1.64
C TRP A 193 -23.84 18.50 -1.17
N LYS A 194 -24.44 19.33 -0.30
CA LYS A 194 -25.82 19.14 0.14
C LYS A 194 -26.77 19.16 -1.06
N LEU A 195 -26.61 20.13 -1.95
CA LEU A 195 -27.45 20.26 -3.15
C LEU A 195 -27.33 19.04 -4.07
N ARG A 196 -26.12 18.54 -4.33
CA ARG A 196 -25.89 17.36 -5.16
C ARG A 196 -26.51 16.10 -4.58
N ARG A 197 -26.32 15.89 -3.28
CA ARG A 197 -26.90 14.76 -2.55
C ARG A 197 -28.43 14.78 -2.61
N ASP A 198 -29.04 15.93 -2.33
CA ASP A 198 -30.50 16.07 -2.33
C ASP A 198 -31.07 15.84 -3.75
N ALA A 199 -30.37 16.30 -4.79
CA ALA A 199 -30.70 16.01 -6.18
C ALA A 199 -30.61 14.50 -6.50
N ALA A 200 -29.57 13.80 -6.03
CA ALA A 200 -29.41 12.36 -6.21
C ALA A 200 -30.54 11.56 -5.52
N TYR A 201 -30.96 11.97 -4.32
CA TYR A 201 -32.12 11.38 -3.63
C TYR A 201 -33.42 11.58 -4.43
N ALA A 202 -33.66 12.80 -4.93
CA ALA A 202 -34.84 13.09 -5.73
C ALA A 202 -34.90 12.24 -7.02
N GLU A 203 -33.76 12.07 -7.70
CA GLU A 203 -33.65 11.24 -8.91
C GLU A 203 -33.92 9.76 -8.62
N GLN A 204 -33.37 9.23 -7.54
CA GLN A 204 -33.61 7.84 -7.14
C GLN A 204 -35.09 7.59 -6.82
N HIS A 205 -35.73 8.49 -6.09
CA HIS A 205 -37.17 8.42 -5.80
C HIS A 205 -38.02 8.44 -7.08
N LYS A 206 -37.66 9.28 -8.05
CA LYS A 206 -38.34 9.34 -9.35
C LYS A 206 -38.22 8.00 -10.11
N SER A 207 -37.01 7.43 -10.18
CA SER A 207 -36.74 6.14 -10.84
C SER A 207 -37.55 4.97 -10.24
N MET A 208 -37.61 4.91 -8.90
CA MET A 208 -38.41 3.90 -8.20
C MET A 208 -39.91 4.04 -8.51
N SER A 209 -40.42 5.26 -8.59
CA SER A 209 -41.83 5.53 -8.91
C SER A 209 -42.20 5.09 -10.34
N GLU A 210 -41.29 5.25 -11.30
CA GLU A 210 -41.52 4.89 -12.71
C GLU A 210 -41.46 3.38 -12.92
N THR A 211 -40.53 2.70 -12.24
CA THR A 211 -40.40 1.23 -12.30
C THR A 211 -41.62 0.55 -11.68
N GLY A 212 -42.16 1.11 -10.59
CA GLY A 212 -43.42 0.64 -9.99
C GLY A 212 -44.63 0.77 -10.91
N LYS A 213 -44.69 1.82 -11.75
CA LYS A 213 -45.77 1.99 -12.74
C LYS A 213 -45.69 0.98 -13.89
N ARG A 214 -44.48 0.60 -14.32
CA ARG A 214 -44.29 -0.37 -15.42
C ARG A 214 -44.67 -1.81 -15.04
N ARG A 215 -44.52 -2.20 -13.77
CA ARG A 215 -44.89 -3.55 -13.30
C ARG A 215 -46.39 -3.79 -13.13
N LYS A 216 -47.23 -2.74 -13.19
CA LYS A 216 -48.70 -2.83 -13.03
C LYS A 216 -49.46 -2.86 -14.36
N LYS A 217 -48.76 -2.80 -15.49
CA LYS A 217 -49.33 -2.98 -16.83
C LYS A 217 -48.93 -4.36 -17.34
#